data_AF-A0A7S0WV55-F1
#
_entry.id   AF-A0A7S0WV55-F1
#
_cell.length_a   1.000
_cell.length_b   1.000
_cell.length_c   1.000
_cell.angle_alpha   90.00
_cell.angle_beta   90.00
_cell.angle_gamma   90.00
#
_symmetry.space_group_name_H-M   'P 1'
#
loop_
_entity.id
_entity.type
_entity.pdbx_description
1 polymer ?
#
loop_
_entity_poly.entity_id
_entity_poly.type
_entity_poly.pdbx_seq_one_letter_code
_entity_poly.pdbx_strand_id
1 'polypeptide(L)'
;LAEENSAREGGAFAVELESHLVLPPRASRLAHNSAVDGGAIHISGQVLVEMNGCVLRNNTASSDGGAIFLRGLSSTTFVKLTDLQFVHNTAGGHGGAVRMSDVVLDNGCFLQHSIFHSNKAGQGGGAVHLDSPAAVCTADYRDNAASFGTNMATPPKKVVLLDYTVCAEEYERDQAMSPESACTLQVTAGEPLP
;
A
#
# COMPACT_ATOMS: atom_id res chain seq x y z
N LEU A 1 -8.88 -3.99 -17.71
CA LEU A 1 -7.44 -4.30 -17.64
C LEU A 1 -6.70 -3.02 -17.99
N ALA A 2 -5.77 -2.59 -17.16
CA ALA A 2 -4.87 -1.48 -17.50
C ALA A 2 -3.44 -2.01 -17.34
N GLU A 3 -2.83 -2.36 -18.47
CA GLU A 3 -1.53 -3.01 -18.50
C GLU A 3 -0.56 -2.25 -19.40
N GLU A 4 0.73 -2.28 -19.04
CA GLU A 4 1.84 -1.73 -19.84
C GLU A 4 1.76 -0.22 -20.13
N ASN A 5 1.16 0.55 -19.23
CA ASN A 5 1.07 2.00 -19.38
C ASN A 5 2.24 2.70 -18.66
N SER A 6 2.71 3.80 -19.24
CA SER A 6 3.76 4.63 -18.64
C SER A 6 3.33 6.08 -18.61
N ALA A 7 3.47 6.72 -17.45
CA ALA A 7 3.14 8.13 -17.25
C ALA A 7 4.16 8.84 -16.35
N ARG A 8 3.99 10.14 -16.14
CA ARG A 8 4.74 10.84 -15.08
C ARG A 8 4.14 10.52 -13.72
N GLU A 9 2.82 10.56 -13.61
CA GLU A 9 2.05 10.29 -12.39
C GLU A 9 0.96 9.29 -12.76
N GLY A 10 0.87 8.17 -12.02
CA GLY A 10 -0.21 7.20 -12.22
C GLY A 10 -0.14 6.49 -13.56
N GLY A 11 0.68 5.44 -13.67
CA GLY A 11 0.92 4.76 -14.96
C GLY A 11 -0.36 4.35 -15.67
N ALA A 12 -1.34 3.80 -14.94
CA ALA A 12 -2.68 3.50 -15.45
C ALA A 12 -3.70 4.62 -15.20
N PHE A 13 -3.71 5.22 -13.99
CA PHE A 13 -4.67 6.25 -13.61
C PHE A 13 -4.00 7.35 -12.79
N ALA A 14 -4.18 8.61 -13.19
CA ALA A 14 -3.97 9.77 -12.34
C ALA A 14 -5.35 10.28 -11.89
N VAL A 15 -5.62 10.22 -10.58
CA VAL A 15 -6.88 10.67 -9.97
C VAL A 15 -6.58 11.94 -9.19
N GLU A 16 -7.02 13.06 -9.75
CA GLU A 16 -6.66 14.39 -9.24
C GLU A 16 -7.90 15.27 -9.09
N LEU A 17 -7.80 16.29 -8.24
CA LEU A 17 -8.87 17.29 -8.04
C LEU A 17 -10.17 16.63 -7.55
N GLU A 18 -11.34 17.09 -8.02
CA GLU A 18 -12.67 16.59 -7.66
C GLU A 18 -13.07 15.36 -8.48
N SER A 19 -12.12 14.44 -8.71
CA SER A 19 -12.32 13.26 -9.56
C SER A 19 -12.79 12.04 -8.77
N HIS A 20 -13.46 11.14 -9.48
CA HIS A 20 -14.00 9.90 -8.95
C HIS A 20 -13.41 8.70 -9.70
N LEU A 21 -12.85 7.74 -8.96
CA LEU A 21 -12.42 6.45 -9.49
C LEU A 21 -13.10 5.32 -8.72
N VAL A 22 -13.90 4.53 -9.42
CA VAL A 22 -14.49 3.30 -8.89
C VAL A 22 -14.08 2.15 -9.79
N LEU A 23 -13.27 1.24 -9.25
CA LEU A 23 -12.87 0.04 -9.97
C LEU A 23 -13.79 -1.13 -9.62
N PRO A 24 -14.39 -1.81 -10.61
CA PRO A 24 -15.31 -2.90 -10.36
C PRO A 24 -14.62 -4.06 -9.61
N PRO A 25 -15.28 -4.65 -8.62
CA PRO A 25 -14.74 -5.74 -7.82
C PRO A 25 -14.28 -6.93 -8.65
N ARG A 26 -13.10 -7.49 -8.35
CA ARG A 26 -12.59 -8.78 -8.87
C ARG A 26 -12.42 -8.88 -10.39
N ALA A 27 -12.72 -7.81 -11.13
CA ALA A 27 -12.53 -7.70 -12.58
C ALA A 27 -11.33 -6.81 -12.94
N SER A 28 -10.88 -5.98 -12.00
CA SER A 28 -9.86 -4.96 -12.26
C SER A 28 -8.46 -5.48 -11.94
N ARG A 29 -7.62 -5.51 -12.97
CA ARG A 29 -6.19 -5.85 -12.88
C ARG A 29 -5.38 -4.71 -13.49
N LEU A 30 -4.44 -4.20 -12.70
CA LEU A 30 -3.49 -3.17 -13.09
C LEU A 30 -2.09 -3.80 -13.03
N ALA A 31 -1.46 -3.99 -14.18
CA ALA A 31 -0.21 -4.72 -14.25
C ALA A 31 0.83 -4.09 -15.14
N HIS A 32 2.12 -4.21 -14.78
CA HIS A 32 3.23 -3.76 -15.63
C HIS A 32 3.16 -2.27 -15.99
N ASN A 33 2.52 -1.45 -15.16
CA ASN A 33 2.48 -0.01 -15.36
C ASN A 33 3.70 0.64 -14.70
N SER A 34 4.13 1.78 -15.22
CA SER A 34 5.24 2.54 -14.68
C SER A 34 4.95 4.04 -14.59
N ALA A 35 5.46 4.68 -13.54
CA ALA A 35 5.41 6.13 -13.39
C ALA A 35 6.60 6.66 -12.58
N VAL A 36 6.71 7.99 -12.47
CA VAL A 36 7.60 8.57 -11.46
C VAL A 36 7.04 8.28 -10.08
N ASP A 37 5.75 8.59 -9.88
CA ASP A 37 5.02 8.30 -8.66
C ASP A 37 3.72 7.55 -8.95
N GLY A 38 3.39 6.58 -8.09
CA GLY A 38 2.20 5.76 -8.26
C GLY A 38 2.28 4.91 -9.52
N GLY A 39 3.10 3.85 -9.50
CA GLY A 39 3.42 3.08 -10.70
C GLY A 39 2.19 2.62 -11.48
N ALA A 40 1.08 2.34 -10.80
CA ALA A 40 -0.23 2.15 -11.39
C ALA A 40 -1.16 3.36 -11.19
N ILE A 41 -1.31 3.84 -9.96
CA ILE A 41 -2.28 4.87 -9.61
C ILE A 41 -1.62 5.99 -8.80
N HIS A 42 -1.79 7.23 -9.25
CA HIS A 42 -1.50 8.43 -8.47
C HIS A 42 -2.81 9.06 -8.01
N ILE A 43 -2.90 9.41 -6.73
CA ILE A 43 -4.10 9.97 -6.10
C ILE A 43 -3.73 11.26 -5.37
N SER A 44 -4.31 12.38 -5.77
CA SER A 44 -4.09 13.68 -5.11
C SER A 44 -5.34 14.59 -5.13
N GLY A 45 -5.44 15.49 -4.15
CA GLY A 45 -6.57 16.42 -4.04
C GLY A 45 -7.84 15.81 -3.42
N GLN A 46 -8.99 16.44 -3.67
CA GLN A 46 -10.28 16.09 -3.05
C GLN A 46 -11.05 15.07 -3.88
N VAL A 47 -10.65 13.81 -3.78
CA VAL A 47 -11.16 12.73 -4.62
C VAL A 47 -12.11 11.76 -3.90
N LEU A 48 -12.82 10.97 -4.69
CA LEU A 48 -13.48 9.75 -4.25
C LEU A 48 -12.84 8.54 -4.96
N VAL A 49 -12.22 7.65 -4.19
CA VAL A 49 -11.62 6.42 -4.71
C VAL A 49 -12.17 5.20 -3.98
N GLU A 50 -12.75 4.27 -4.73
CA GLU A 50 -13.17 2.98 -4.23
C GLU A 50 -12.61 1.84 -5.08
N MET A 51 -11.87 0.94 -4.43
CA MET A 51 -11.33 -0.25 -5.04
C MET A 51 -11.62 -1.43 -4.14
N ASN A 52 -12.29 -2.45 -4.69
CA ASN A 52 -12.55 -3.70 -4.00
C ASN A 52 -12.01 -4.87 -4.83
N GLY A 53 -11.37 -5.87 -4.22
CA GLY A 53 -11.06 -7.12 -4.92
C GLY A 53 -10.12 -6.98 -6.13
N CYS A 54 -9.33 -5.90 -6.23
CA CYS A 54 -8.47 -5.64 -7.40
C CYS A 54 -7.08 -6.24 -7.21
N VAL A 55 -6.41 -6.54 -8.34
CA VAL A 55 -5.02 -7.01 -8.33
C VAL A 55 -4.12 -5.95 -8.95
N LEU A 56 -3.11 -5.52 -8.20
CA LEU A 56 -2.07 -4.60 -8.63
C LEU A 56 -0.74 -5.34 -8.59
N ARG A 57 -0.21 -5.66 -9.78
CA ARG A 57 1.00 -6.50 -9.88
C ARG A 57 2.07 -5.94 -10.80
N ASN A 58 3.33 -6.17 -10.47
CA ASN A 58 4.47 -5.80 -11.32
C ASN A 58 4.45 -4.32 -11.75
N ASN A 59 3.91 -3.42 -10.94
CA ASN A 59 3.95 -1.99 -11.23
C ASN A 59 5.20 -1.37 -10.62
N THR A 60 5.75 -0.37 -11.29
CA THR A 60 7.04 0.22 -10.93
C THR A 60 6.98 1.74 -10.87
N ALA A 61 7.26 2.32 -9.71
CA ALA A 61 7.50 3.75 -9.54
C ALA A 61 9.00 4.03 -9.40
N SER A 62 9.53 5.03 -10.12
CA SER A 62 10.94 5.40 -9.95
C SER A 62 11.19 6.15 -8.63
N SER A 63 10.18 6.86 -8.12
CA SER A 63 10.21 7.54 -6.82
C SER A 63 9.34 6.76 -5.83
N ASP A 64 8.07 7.08 -5.66
CA ASP A 64 7.29 6.51 -4.55
C ASP A 64 6.01 5.78 -4.96
N GLY A 65 5.60 4.80 -4.14
CA GLY A 65 4.34 4.08 -4.32
C GLY A 65 4.37 3.19 -5.57
N GLY A 66 5.03 2.03 -5.46
CA GLY A 66 5.26 1.17 -6.64
C GLY A 66 3.98 0.75 -7.36
N ALA A 67 2.86 0.64 -6.64
CA ALA A 67 1.53 0.55 -7.22
C ALA A 67 0.73 1.84 -7.05
N ILE A 68 0.55 2.30 -5.81
CA ILE A 68 -0.32 3.44 -5.49
C ILE A 68 0.48 4.49 -4.71
N PHE A 69 0.38 5.75 -5.14
CA PHE A 69 0.82 6.89 -4.34
C PHE A 69 -0.37 7.78 -4.01
N LEU A 70 -0.58 8.03 -2.72
CA LEU A 70 -1.55 8.99 -2.20
C LEU A 70 -0.81 10.22 -1.65
N ARG A 71 -1.14 11.40 -2.16
CA ARG A 71 -0.46 12.65 -1.80
C ARG A 71 -1.44 13.78 -1.50
N GLY A 72 -1.25 14.44 -0.35
CA GLY A 72 -1.92 15.70 -0.06
C GLY A 72 -3.44 15.57 0.08
N LEU A 73 -3.91 14.50 0.71
CA LEU A 73 -5.34 14.25 0.87
C LEU A 73 -5.85 14.89 2.18
N SER A 74 -6.97 15.59 2.10
CA SER A 74 -7.63 16.22 3.25
C SER A 74 -8.76 15.35 3.81
N SER A 75 -9.26 15.69 5.01
CA SER A 75 -10.33 14.96 5.70
C SER A 75 -11.65 14.90 4.92
N THR A 76 -11.83 15.76 3.92
CA THR A 76 -12.96 15.76 2.98
C THR A 76 -12.84 14.71 1.86
N THR A 77 -11.71 14.03 1.76
CA THR A 77 -11.42 13.01 0.74
C THR A 77 -11.94 11.65 1.20
N PHE A 78 -12.49 10.86 0.28
CA PHE A 78 -12.91 9.50 0.56
C PHE A 78 -12.08 8.49 -0.22
N VAL A 79 -11.26 7.70 0.49
CA VAL A 79 -10.48 6.60 -0.11
C VAL A 79 -10.81 5.31 0.61
N LYS A 80 -11.25 4.30 -0.14
CA LYS A 80 -11.56 2.96 0.38
C LYS A 80 -10.94 1.88 -0.51
N LEU A 81 -9.99 1.16 0.06
CA LEU A 81 -9.18 0.13 -0.58
C LEU A 81 -9.40 -1.19 0.18
N THR A 82 -10.16 -2.11 -0.40
CA THR A 82 -10.53 -3.35 0.29
C THR A 82 -10.27 -4.59 -0.56
N ASP A 83 -9.89 -5.70 0.09
CA ASP A 83 -9.67 -6.99 -0.57
C ASP A 83 -8.66 -6.93 -1.74
N LEU A 84 -7.61 -6.11 -1.63
CA LEU A 84 -6.65 -5.88 -2.71
C LEU A 84 -5.47 -6.85 -2.63
N GLN A 85 -4.88 -7.15 -3.79
CA GLN A 85 -3.62 -7.89 -3.86
C GLN A 85 -2.54 -7.04 -4.50
N PHE A 86 -1.51 -6.69 -3.74
CA PHE A 86 -0.32 -5.99 -4.17
C PHE A 86 0.84 -6.98 -4.31
N VAL A 87 1.22 -7.28 -5.55
CA VAL A 87 2.14 -8.38 -5.85
C VAL A 87 3.32 -7.89 -6.69
N HIS A 88 4.54 -8.03 -6.20
CA HIS A 88 5.75 -7.69 -6.97
C HIS A 88 5.81 -6.23 -7.47
N ASN A 89 5.26 -5.30 -6.69
CA ASN A 89 5.37 -3.88 -7.03
C ASN A 89 6.69 -3.31 -6.49
N THR A 90 7.27 -2.35 -7.20
CA THR A 90 8.59 -1.79 -6.87
C THR A 90 8.57 -0.26 -6.84
N ALA A 91 9.13 0.33 -5.80
CA ALA A 91 9.41 1.75 -5.68
C ALA A 91 10.92 2.00 -5.48
N GLY A 92 11.47 3.03 -6.13
CA GLY A 92 12.85 3.45 -5.89
C GLY A 92 13.08 4.10 -4.52
N GLY A 93 12.07 4.83 -4.03
CA GLY A 93 12.02 5.49 -2.73
C GLY A 93 11.26 4.65 -1.71
N HIS A 94 10.04 5.06 -1.39
CA HIS A 94 9.24 4.53 -0.28
C HIS A 94 7.95 3.86 -0.74
N GLY A 95 7.45 2.91 0.07
CA GLY A 95 6.17 2.26 -0.17
C GLY A 95 6.20 1.39 -1.42
N GLY A 96 6.82 0.20 -1.32
CA GLY A 96 7.03 -0.66 -2.49
C GLY A 96 5.74 -1.05 -3.21
N ALA A 97 4.62 -1.09 -2.48
CA ALA A 97 3.28 -1.07 -3.07
C ALA A 97 2.59 0.28 -2.89
N VAL A 98 2.47 0.75 -1.64
CA VAL A 98 1.65 1.91 -1.31
C VAL A 98 2.46 2.94 -0.55
N ARG A 99 2.46 4.18 -1.03
CA ARG A 99 2.99 5.34 -0.32
C ARG A 99 1.87 6.30 0.03
N MET A 100 1.92 6.86 1.24
CA MET A 100 1.02 7.95 1.68
C MET A 100 1.83 9.12 2.24
N SER A 101 1.76 10.27 1.58
CA SER A 101 2.42 11.53 1.99
C SER A 101 1.39 12.61 2.24
N ASP A 102 1.45 13.27 3.39
CA ASP A 102 0.58 14.40 3.73
C ASP A 102 -0.91 14.04 3.60
N VAL A 103 -1.32 12.93 4.21
CA VAL A 103 -2.68 12.39 4.12
C VAL A 103 -3.37 12.45 5.47
N VAL A 104 -4.51 13.14 5.52
CA VAL A 104 -5.41 13.18 6.67
C VAL A 104 -6.75 12.61 6.23
N LEU A 105 -7.08 11.39 6.66
CA LEU A 105 -8.36 10.76 6.37
C LEU A 105 -9.18 10.61 7.66
N ASP A 106 -10.39 11.14 7.66
CA ASP A 106 -11.35 10.99 8.78
C ASP A 106 -12.23 9.74 8.64
N ASN A 107 -12.08 8.98 7.56
CA ASN A 107 -12.86 7.76 7.31
C ASN A 107 -12.36 6.53 8.09
N GLY A 108 -11.49 6.74 9.08
CA GLY A 108 -10.90 5.69 9.89
C GLY A 108 -9.95 4.83 9.07
N CYS A 109 -10.42 3.65 8.68
CA CYS A 109 -9.60 2.63 8.06
C CYS A 109 -9.76 2.60 6.54
N PHE A 110 -8.77 3.11 5.82
CA PHE A 110 -8.85 3.24 4.37
C PHE A 110 -8.40 1.96 3.63
N LEU A 111 -7.54 1.13 4.25
CA LEU A 111 -7.02 -0.09 3.65
C LEU A 111 -7.30 -1.32 4.51
N GLN A 112 -8.01 -2.30 3.95
CA GLN A 112 -8.54 -3.46 4.67
C GLN A 112 -8.44 -4.75 3.84
N HIS A 113 -8.29 -5.87 4.54
CA HIS A 113 -8.29 -7.25 4.03
C HIS A 113 -7.39 -7.45 2.80
N SER A 114 -6.27 -6.75 2.74
CA SER A 114 -5.42 -6.74 1.56
C SER A 114 -4.13 -7.51 1.77
N ILE A 115 -3.60 -8.11 0.71
CA ILE A 115 -2.37 -8.89 0.72
C ILE A 115 -1.27 -8.09 0.03
N PHE A 116 -0.10 -8.01 0.67
CA PHE A 116 1.12 -7.43 0.15
C PHE A 116 2.19 -8.51 0.06
N HIS A 117 2.49 -8.96 -1.15
CA HIS A 117 3.43 -10.03 -1.40
C HIS A 117 4.57 -9.59 -2.32
N SER A 118 5.82 -9.80 -1.88
CA SER A 118 7.03 -9.55 -2.66
C SER A 118 7.16 -8.13 -3.20
N ASN A 119 6.66 -7.13 -2.47
CA ASN A 119 6.82 -5.73 -2.86
C ASN A 119 8.17 -5.20 -2.36
N LYS A 120 8.75 -4.25 -3.09
CA LYS A 120 10.09 -3.73 -2.81
C LYS A 120 10.15 -2.21 -2.82
N ALA A 121 10.73 -1.63 -1.78
CA ALA A 121 11.11 -0.22 -1.74
C ALA A 121 12.64 -0.09 -1.64
N GLY A 122 13.24 0.91 -2.29
CA GLY A 122 14.66 1.19 -2.15
C GLY A 122 15.03 1.77 -0.77
N GLN A 123 14.11 2.52 -0.16
CA GLN A 123 14.29 3.12 1.17
C GLN A 123 13.41 2.44 2.22
N GLY A 124 12.19 2.94 2.46
CA GLY A 124 11.38 2.58 3.62
C GLY A 124 10.01 2.03 3.26
N GLY A 125 9.51 1.02 3.99
CA GLY A 125 8.16 0.50 3.81
C GLY A 125 8.07 -0.41 2.59
N GLY A 126 8.61 -1.63 2.67
CA GLY A 126 8.72 -2.52 1.51
C GLY A 126 7.38 -2.86 0.88
N ALA A 127 6.30 -2.88 1.66
CA ALA A 127 4.94 -2.83 1.15
C ALA A 127 4.33 -1.42 1.29
N VAL A 128 4.26 -0.91 2.52
CA VAL A 128 3.51 0.32 2.83
C VAL A 128 4.39 1.33 3.55
N HIS A 129 4.35 2.58 3.12
CA HIS A 129 4.97 3.69 3.84
C HIS A 129 3.96 4.80 4.10
N LEU A 130 3.83 5.20 5.36
CA LEU A 130 2.93 6.24 5.82
C LEU A 130 3.73 7.37 6.47
N ASP A 131 3.53 8.63 6.07
CA ASP A 131 4.11 9.80 6.77
C ASP A 131 3.14 10.45 7.74
N SER A 132 1.87 10.08 7.67
CA SER A 132 0.78 10.72 8.40
C SER A 132 -0.03 9.68 9.19
N PRO A 133 -0.77 10.09 10.23
CA PRO A 133 -1.68 9.22 10.96
C PRO A 133 -2.79 8.71 10.04
N ALA A 134 -2.60 7.53 9.44
CA ALA A 134 -3.62 6.82 8.68
C ALA A 134 -3.79 5.43 9.28
N ALA A 135 -5.04 4.94 9.36
CA ALA A 135 -5.28 3.58 9.84
C ALA A 135 -5.25 2.60 8.67
N VAL A 136 -4.29 1.69 8.71
CA VAL A 136 -4.30 0.44 7.96
C VAL A 136 -4.77 -0.63 8.95
N CYS A 137 -5.90 -1.29 8.70
CA CYS A 137 -6.48 -2.21 9.70
C CYS A 137 -5.94 -3.61 9.53
N THR A 138 -6.43 -4.28 8.50
CA THR A 138 -6.21 -5.71 8.27
C THR A 138 -5.42 -5.84 6.97
N ALA A 139 -4.18 -6.32 7.08
CA ALA A 139 -3.36 -6.59 5.93
C ALA A 139 -2.39 -7.74 6.21
N ASP A 140 -2.16 -8.53 5.18
CA ASP A 140 -1.23 -9.66 5.18
C ASP A 140 0.04 -9.24 4.45
N TYR A 141 1.20 -9.41 5.08
CA TYR A 141 2.48 -8.96 4.55
C TYR A 141 3.45 -10.13 4.42
N ARG A 142 3.85 -10.45 3.19
CA ARG A 142 4.73 -11.58 2.88
C ARG A 142 5.87 -11.15 1.97
N ASP A 143 7.09 -11.54 2.32
CA ASP A 143 8.28 -11.40 1.47
C ASP A 143 8.57 -9.97 0.96
N ASN A 144 8.13 -8.93 1.68
CA ASN A 144 8.39 -7.56 1.27
C ASN A 144 9.79 -7.11 1.72
N ALA A 145 10.40 -6.23 0.94
CA ALA A 145 11.79 -5.81 1.14
C ALA A 145 11.95 -4.29 1.10
N ALA A 146 12.68 -3.76 2.07
CA ALA A 146 13.10 -2.36 2.13
C ALA A 146 14.38 -2.23 2.97
N SER A 147 15.07 -1.10 2.87
CA SER A 147 16.23 -0.77 3.70
C SER A 147 15.85 -0.55 5.17
N PHE A 148 14.64 -0.06 5.44
CA PHE A 148 14.01 -0.01 6.77
C PHE A 148 12.49 -0.21 6.65
N GLY A 149 11.81 -0.69 7.70
CA GLY A 149 10.39 -1.01 7.65
C GLY A 149 10.06 -2.01 6.55
N THR A 150 10.61 -3.23 6.66
CA THR A 150 10.55 -4.29 5.63
C THR A 150 9.15 -4.51 5.08
N ASN A 151 8.15 -4.56 5.95
CA ASN A 151 6.75 -4.55 5.56
C ASN A 151 6.17 -3.14 5.56
N MET A 152 6.27 -2.45 6.70
CA MET A 152 5.66 -1.15 6.89
C MET A 152 6.63 -0.18 7.57
N ALA A 153 6.66 1.07 7.08
CA ALA A 153 7.34 2.20 7.72
C ALA A 153 6.32 3.30 8.04
N THR A 154 6.34 3.80 9.27
CA THR A 154 5.35 4.78 9.78
C THR A 154 6.00 5.78 10.74
N PRO A 155 5.42 6.98 10.93
CA PRO A 155 5.80 7.84 12.04
C PRO A 155 5.47 7.16 13.38
N PRO A 156 6.19 7.51 14.46
CA PRO A 156 6.03 6.89 15.79
C PRO A 156 4.69 7.20 16.49
N LYS A 157 3.85 8.09 15.94
CA LYS A 157 2.58 8.51 16.54
C LYS A 157 1.41 8.17 15.62
N LYS A 158 0.60 7.17 16.04
CA LYS A 158 -0.70 6.78 15.49
C LYS A 158 -0.69 6.01 14.17
N VAL A 159 -0.23 4.76 14.20
CA VAL A 159 -0.76 3.73 13.31
C VAL A 159 -1.47 2.69 14.15
N VAL A 160 -2.76 2.52 13.89
CA VAL A 160 -3.59 1.50 14.56
C VAL A 160 -3.71 0.34 13.59
N LEU A 161 -2.86 -0.67 13.77
CA LEU A 161 -3.00 -1.96 13.11
C LEU A 161 -4.06 -2.76 13.88
N LEU A 162 -5.13 -3.13 13.21
CA LEU A 162 -6.23 -3.89 13.81
C LEU A 162 -6.24 -5.31 13.21
N ASP A 163 -5.55 -6.21 13.92
CA ASP A 163 -5.69 -7.69 13.99
C ASP A 163 -5.07 -8.67 12.95
N TYR A 164 -4.03 -9.39 13.43
CA TYR A 164 -4.02 -10.80 13.91
C TYR A 164 -4.71 -11.96 13.15
N THR A 165 -5.01 -11.87 11.86
CA THR A 165 -5.82 -12.93 11.19
C THR A 165 -5.16 -13.69 10.04
N VAL A 166 -3.84 -13.92 10.08
CA VAL A 166 -3.16 -14.85 9.13
C VAL A 166 -2.09 -15.72 9.83
N CYS A 167 -2.29 -16.09 11.09
CA CYS A 167 -1.46 -17.10 11.75
C CYS A 167 -2.22 -18.44 11.94
N ALA A 168 -3.44 -18.57 11.41
CA ALA A 168 -4.26 -19.79 11.53
C ALA A 168 -4.02 -20.85 10.42
N GLU A 169 -3.64 -20.46 9.20
CA GLU A 169 -3.44 -21.44 8.10
C GLU A 169 -2.01 -21.99 7.97
N GLU A 170 -1.01 -21.29 8.51
CA GLU A 170 0.39 -21.76 8.54
C GLU A 170 0.71 -22.57 9.81
N TYR A 171 0.07 -22.28 10.96
CA TYR A 171 0.19 -23.08 12.18
C TYR A 171 -0.35 -24.52 12.02
N GLU A 172 -1.45 -24.70 11.28
CA GLU A 172 -1.98 -26.05 11.03
C GLU A 172 -1.11 -26.87 10.07
N ARG A 173 -0.19 -26.24 9.31
CA ARG A 173 0.71 -26.92 8.36
C ARG A 173 2.06 -27.30 8.95
N ASP A 174 2.59 -26.56 9.92
CA ASP A 174 3.90 -26.80 10.51
C ASP A 174 3.82 -26.80 12.05
N GLN A 175 3.63 -27.98 12.66
CA GLN A 175 3.56 -28.17 14.12
C GLN A 175 4.89 -27.93 14.86
N ALA A 176 5.84 -27.20 14.26
CA ALA A 176 7.20 -27.01 14.77
C ALA A 176 7.57 -25.56 15.11
N MET A 177 6.69 -24.58 14.91
CA MET A 177 6.95 -23.17 15.25
C MET A 177 6.04 -22.65 16.37
N SER A 178 6.59 -21.76 17.21
CA SER A 178 5.79 -21.04 18.21
C SER A 178 4.97 -19.93 17.53
N PRO A 179 3.75 -19.63 18.00
CA PRO A 179 2.89 -18.58 17.42
C PRO A 179 3.58 -17.21 17.29
N GLU A 180 4.55 -16.94 18.18
CA GLU A 180 5.30 -15.69 18.26
C GLU A 180 6.39 -15.55 17.18
N SER A 181 6.89 -16.66 16.63
CA SER A 181 7.99 -16.67 15.65
C SER A 181 7.53 -16.58 14.19
N ALA A 182 6.27 -16.97 13.90
CA ALA A 182 5.66 -16.79 12.57
C ALA A 182 5.04 -15.40 12.37
N CYS A 183 4.72 -14.69 13.47
CA CYS A 183 3.91 -13.48 13.48
C CYS A 183 4.74 -12.27 13.97
N THR A 184 5.86 -11.96 13.31
CA THR A 184 6.63 -10.73 13.62
C THR A 184 6.41 -9.69 12.52
N LEU A 185 5.39 -8.85 12.67
CA LEU A 185 5.32 -7.62 11.89
C LEU A 185 6.48 -6.72 12.34
N GLN A 186 7.56 -6.66 11.56
CA GLN A 186 8.64 -5.70 11.79
C GLN A 186 8.15 -4.29 11.44
N VAL A 187 7.38 -3.69 12.34
CA VAL A 187 7.08 -2.26 12.35
C VAL A 187 8.30 -1.57 12.95
N THR A 188 9.25 -1.17 12.12
CA THR A 188 10.26 -0.21 12.58
C THR A 188 9.68 1.18 12.42
N ALA A 189 9.43 1.89 13.53
CA ALA A 189 9.16 3.32 13.48
C ALA A 189 10.31 3.97 12.70
N GLY A 190 9.99 4.74 11.65
CA GLY A 190 11.00 5.47 10.91
C GLY A 190 11.72 6.42 11.86
N GLU A 191 13.06 6.40 11.85
CA GLU A 191 13.80 7.43 12.58
C GLU A 191 13.38 8.81 12.07
N PRO A 192 13.29 9.83 12.95
CA PRO A 192 12.99 11.17 12.51
C PRO A 192 14.07 11.61 11.53
N LEU A 193 13.69 11.92 10.29
CA LEU A 193 14.58 12.62 9.37
C LEU A 193 15.00 13.95 10.03
N PRO A 194 16.27 14.36 9.90
CA PRO A 194 16.83 15.54 10.54
C PRO A 194 16.16 16.85 10.10
#